data_AF-W2GDS2-F1
#
_entry.id   AF-W2GDS2-F1
#
_cell.length_a   1.000
_cell.length_b   1.000
_cell.length_c   1.000
_cell.angle_alpha   90.00
_cell.angle_beta   90.00
_cell.angle_gamma   90.00
#
_symmetry.space_group_name_H-M   'P 1'
#
loop_
_entity.id
_entity.type
_entity.pdbx_description
1 polymer ?
#
loop_
_entity_poly.entity_id
_entity_poly.type
_entity_poly.pdbx_seq_one_letter_code
_entity_poly.pdbx_strand_id
1 'polypeptide(L)'
;MSKYVANRCDYDPQLIRWGAVLGITSATYQFLTNLHTVPITGRTQVVVLSREEECELGNKTALEELAGAKTIDDGPQLQMCIDVATRLVSVSEHLFPREYDWRVWLVDNPSSANACCAPGGKIIVQTGILDLIDFAVQKGICHSKHDALAVVMAHEIGHALARHTAESMSMLPLMYLQFILGMESPLLKYIFQFAFNLPFSRSQEAEADHIGIMLLASACYDPSEAPRLWKAFTAFYADPEAGENELDMDFDWVSTHPSNRKRERALDGLVEAALEVQRRSCWCAFLQKKVLEFVGANTEAELLHHIRAAMTQAQAEEAHANAALRPRRRNTIGAIHALESQEMLKIIHDEAMADGEEQQVAVANT
;
A
#
# COMPACT_ATOMS: atom_id res chain seq x y z
N MET A 1 12.37 67.57 -14.80
CA MET A 1 11.35 66.68 -15.41
C MET A 1 12.06 65.48 -16.01
N SER A 2 12.11 64.37 -15.26
CA SER A 2 12.72 63.11 -15.71
C SER A 2 11.75 62.34 -16.60
N LYS A 3 12.14 62.04 -17.84
CA LYS A 3 11.38 61.16 -18.73
C LYS A 3 11.83 59.72 -18.46
N TYR A 4 11.08 59.00 -17.64
CA TYR A 4 11.14 57.54 -17.62
C TYR A 4 10.44 57.03 -18.89
N VAL A 5 11.22 56.66 -19.90
CA VAL A 5 10.71 55.91 -21.05
C VAL A 5 10.52 54.48 -20.59
N ALA A 6 9.27 54.05 -20.45
CA ALA A 6 8.93 52.65 -20.25
C ALA A 6 9.33 51.89 -21.53
N ASN A 7 10.43 51.13 -21.47
CA ASN A 7 10.72 50.13 -22.49
C ASN A 7 9.59 49.10 -22.46
N ARG A 8 8.70 49.14 -23.44
CA ARG A 8 7.81 48.00 -23.72
C ARG A 8 8.71 46.88 -24.23
N CYS A 9 8.72 45.75 -23.55
CA CYS A 9 9.24 44.52 -24.14
C CYS A 9 8.31 44.18 -25.32
N ASP A 10 8.71 44.52 -26.54
CA ASP A 10 8.06 44.02 -27.75
C ASP A 10 8.45 42.54 -27.87
N TYR A 11 7.52 41.65 -27.50
CA TYR A 11 7.70 40.21 -27.68
C TYR A 11 7.45 39.84 -29.14
N ASP A 12 8.35 39.04 -29.73
CA ASP A 12 8.17 38.51 -31.08
C ASP A 12 6.97 37.55 -31.12
N PRO A 13 5.86 37.91 -31.82
CA PRO A 13 4.67 37.06 -31.90
C PRO A 13 4.95 35.72 -32.58
N GLN A 14 6.01 35.59 -33.40
CA GLN A 14 6.41 34.30 -33.98
C GLN A 14 7.02 33.38 -32.92
N LEU A 15 7.84 33.93 -32.02
CA LEU A 15 8.44 33.17 -30.91
C LEU A 15 7.36 32.62 -29.98
N ILE A 16 6.34 33.43 -29.64
CA ILE A 16 5.21 33.00 -28.82
C ILE A 16 4.43 31.88 -29.51
N ARG A 17 4.18 32.00 -30.82
CA ARG A 17 3.44 30.98 -31.58
C ARG A 17 4.20 29.65 -31.67
N TRP A 18 5.49 29.67 -31.97
CA TRP A 18 6.31 28.46 -32.00
C TRP A 18 6.48 27.83 -30.61
N GLY A 19 6.64 28.66 -29.57
CA GLY A 19 6.64 28.20 -28.18
C GLY A 19 5.33 27.50 -27.80
N ALA A 20 4.18 28.06 -28.19
CA ALA A 20 2.87 27.44 -27.96
C ALA A 20 2.70 26.12 -28.72
N VAL A 21 3.14 26.04 -29.98
CA VAL A 21 3.06 24.80 -30.77
C VAL A 21 3.92 23.70 -30.16
N LEU A 22 5.17 24.01 -29.76
CA LEU A 22 6.04 23.07 -29.06
C LEU A 22 5.43 22.64 -27.73
N GLY A 23 4.91 23.60 -26.95
CA GLY A 23 4.24 23.34 -25.68
C GLY A 23 2.98 22.49 -25.81
N ILE A 24 2.19 22.60 -26.87
CA ILE A 24 1.02 21.73 -27.08
C ILE A 24 1.44 20.34 -27.57
N THR A 25 2.40 20.28 -28.49
CA THR A 25 2.85 19.02 -29.09
C THR A 25 3.53 18.12 -28.05
N SER A 26 4.41 18.70 -27.22
CA SER A 26 5.06 17.97 -26.12
C SER A 26 4.04 17.51 -25.06
N ALA A 27 2.98 18.29 -24.80
CA ALA A 27 1.95 17.93 -23.81
C ALA A 27 1.13 16.77 -24.30
N THR A 28 0.77 16.82 -25.58
CA THR A 28 0.03 15.75 -26.25
C THR A 28 0.87 14.48 -26.32
N TYR A 29 2.15 14.59 -26.68
CA TYR A 29 3.08 13.46 -26.68
C TYR A 29 3.21 12.83 -25.29
N GLN A 30 3.39 13.65 -24.25
CA GLN A 30 3.51 13.16 -22.88
C GLN A 30 2.22 12.49 -22.43
N PHE A 31 1.08 13.13 -22.67
CA PHE A 31 -0.23 12.58 -22.32
C PHE A 31 -0.44 11.20 -22.94
N LEU A 32 -0.11 11.03 -24.23
CA LEU A 32 -0.35 9.78 -24.95
C LEU A 32 0.65 8.67 -24.62
N THR A 33 1.91 9.01 -24.32
CA THR A 33 2.96 8.00 -24.04
C THR A 33 3.03 7.56 -22.58
N ASN A 34 2.32 8.24 -21.68
CA ASN A 34 2.35 7.99 -20.24
C ASN A 34 0.99 7.52 -19.71
N LEU A 35 0.14 6.95 -20.57
CA LEU A 35 -1.11 6.32 -20.16
C LEU A 35 -0.82 4.96 -19.53
N HIS A 36 -1.27 4.81 -18.28
CA HIS A 36 -1.22 3.56 -17.54
C HIS A 36 -2.62 3.12 -17.14
N THR A 37 -2.79 1.82 -16.94
CA THR A 37 -4.04 1.24 -16.41
C THR A 37 -3.85 0.89 -14.94
N VAL A 38 -4.78 1.33 -14.09
CA VAL A 38 -4.80 1.01 -12.67
C VAL A 38 -5.22 -0.46 -12.48
N PRO A 39 -4.49 -1.25 -11.67
CA PRO A 39 -4.88 -2.62 -11.35
C PRO A 39 -6.25 -2.69 -10.69
N ILE A 40 -6.99 -3.78 -10.90
CA ILE A 40 -8.35 -4.05 -10.38
C ILE A 40 -9.43 -3.16 -11.01
N THR A 41 -9.29 -1.83 -10.97
CA THR A 41 -10.33 -0.92 -11.45
C THR A 41 -10.33 -0.74 -12.96
N GLY A 42 -9.19 -0.96 -13.63
CA GLY A 42 -9.05 -0.76 -15.07
C GLY A 42 -9.07 0.71 -15.51
N ARG A 43 -9.00 1.65 -14.58
CA ARG A 43 -9.02 3.09 -14.87
C ARG A 43 -7.75 3.49 -15.61
N THR A 44 -7.89 4.29 -16.67
CA THR A 44 -6.75 4.92 -17.34
C THR A 44 -6.29 6.15 -16.57
N GLN A 45 -4.99 6.28 -16.36
CA GLN A 45 -4.34 7.39 -15.67
C GLN A 45 -3.09 7.85 -16.42
N VAL A 46 -2.66 9.08 -16.16
CA VAL A 46 -1.39 9.61 -16.68
C VAL A 46 -0.35 9.54 -15.57
N VAL A 47 0.76 8.83 -15.80
CA VAL A 47 1.88 8.77 -14.85
C VAL A 47 3.18 9.03 -15.59
N VAL A 48 3.78 10.20 -15.35
CA VAL A 48 4.98 10.66 -16.07
C VAL A 48 6.26 9.97 -15.61
N LEU A 49 6.27 9.43 -14.38
CA LEU A 49 7.44 8.76 -13.82
C LEU A 49 7.53 7.31 -14.30
N SER A 50 8.75 6.86 -14.58
CA SER A 50 9.05 5.43 -14.65
C SER A 50 8.86 4.75 -13.29
N ARG A 51 8.77 3.42 -13.27
CA ARG A 51 8.63 2.67 -12.01
C ARG A 51 9.91 2.81 -11.16
N GLU A 52 11.07 2.81 -11.81
CA GLU A 52 12.37 2.91 -11.19
C GLU A 52 12.55 4.25 -10.49
N GLU A 53 12.23 5.36 -11.17
CA GLU A 53 12.25 6.70 -10.57
C GLU A 53 11.27 6.82 -9.40
N GLU A 54 10.05 6.30 -9.57
CA GLU A 54 9.04 6.30 -8.52
C GLU A 54 9.51 5.53 -7.27
N CYS A 55 10.11 4.36 -7.45
CA CYS A 55 10.67 3.57 -6.35
C CYS A 55 11.86 4.27 -5.69
N GLU A 56 12.75 4.90 -6.48
CA GLU A 56 13.88 5.64 -5.92
C GLU A 56 13.43 6.83 -5.07
N LEU A 57 12.44 7.59 -5.56
CA LEU A 57 11.84 8.70 -4.84
C LEU A 57 11.10 8.22 -3.59
N GLY A 58 10.29 7.17 -3.69
CA GLY A 58 9.59 6.58 -2.55
C GLY A 58 10.54 6.07 -1.46
N ASN A 59 11.65 5.43 -1.84
CA ASN A 59 12.70 5.02 -0.90
C ASN A 59 13.32 6.21 -0.17
N LYS A 60 13.61 7.31 -0.89
CA LYS A 60 14.15 8.54 -0.29
C LYS A 60 13.15 9.16 0.66
N THR A 61 11.89 9.29 0.26
CA THR A 61 10.81 9.84 1.09
C THR A 61 10.62 9.02 2.36
N ALA A 62 10.58 7.69 2.28
CA ALA A 62 10.47 6.84 3.47
C ALA A 62 11.65 7.03 4.44
N LEU A 63 12.89 7.15 3.94
CA LEU A 63 14.05 7.43 4.79
C LEU A 63 13.99 8.81 5.44
N GLU A 64 13.37 9.80 4.79
CA GLU A 64 13.16 11.13 5.35
C GLU A 64 12.08 11.15 6.41
N GLU A 65 10.97 10.45 6.21
CA GLU A 65 9.93 10.28 7.23
C GLU A 65 10.48 9.57 8.48
N LEU A 66 11.41 8.63 8.30
CA LEU A 66 12.11 7.96 9.39
C LEU A 66 13.22 8.82 10.01
N ALA A 67 13.64 9.90 9.35
CA ALA A 67 14.77 10.71 9.82
C ALA A 67 14.35 11.52 11.06
N GLY A 68 14.82 11.08 12.23
CA GLY A 68 14.49 11.69 13.51
C GLY A 68 13.24 11.11 14.19
N ALA A 69 12.55 10.18 13.53
CA ALA A 69 11.50 9.37 14.14
C ALA A 69 12.10 8.34 15.10
N LYS A 70 11.42 8.07 16.22
CA LYS A 70 11.78 6.99 17.13
C LYS A 70 11.13 5.70 16.64
N THR A 71 11.91 4.76 16.13
CA THR A 71 11.39 3.46 15.69
C THR A 71 11.31 2.47 16.84
N ILE A 72 10.31 1.60 16.77
CA ILE A 72 10.16 0.41 17.59
C ILE A 72 10.69 -0.77 16.78
N ASP A 73 11.74 -1.41 17.29
CA ASP A 73 12.49 -2.44 16.57
C ASP A 73 12.16 -3.89 17.01
N ASP A 74 11.38 -4.05 18.09
CA ASP A 74 10.91 -5.34 18.60
C ASP A 74 9.55 -5.25 19.31
N GLY A 75 9.01 -6.40 19.72
CA GLY A 75 7.78 -6.49 20.49
C GLY A 75 6.52 -6.87 19.70
N PRO A 76 5.40 -7.10 20.41
CA PRO A 76 4.18 -7.67 19.82
C PRO A 76 3.52 -6.74 18.79
N GLN A 77 3.58 -5.42 18.99
CA GLN A 77 3.00 -4.45 18.05
C GLN A 77 3.72 -4.45 16.69
N LEU A 78 5.06 -4.45 16.70
CA LEU A 78 5.84 -4.55 15.47
C LEU A 78 5.60 -5.90 14.79
N GLN A 79 5.55 -6.99 15.56
CA GLN A 79 5.32 -8.32 15.01
C GLN A 79 3.96 -8.42 14.31
N MET A 80 2.90 -7.89 14.92
CA MET A 80 1.57 -7.80 14.28
C MET A 80 1.63 -7.01 12.96
N CYS A 81 2.35 -5.89 12.92
CA CYS A 81 2.55 -5.12 11.68
C CYS A 81 3.27 -5.94 10.60
N ILE A 82 4.32 -6.68 10.97
CA ILE A 82 5.08 -7.54 10.06
C ILE A 82 4.20 -8.67 9.52
N ASP A 83 3.42 -9.32 10.38
CA ASP A 83 2.59 -10.47 9.99
C ASP A 83 1.49 -10.06 9.01
N VAL A 84 0.80 -8.95 9.32
CA VAL A 84 -0.23 -8.38 8.45
C VAL A 84 0.35 -7.96 7.11
N ALA A 85 1.46 -7.20 7.12
CA ALA A 85 2.11 -6.76 5.91
C ALA A 85 2.61 -7.95 5.07
N THR A 86 3.23 -8.96 5.67
CA THR A 86 3.75 -10.14 4.96
C THR A 86 2.64 -10.85 4.17
N ARG A 87 1.48 -11.03 4.79
CA ARG A 87 0.33 -11.69 4.16
C ARG A 87 -0.25 -10.87 3.01
N LEU A 88 -0.43 -9.55 3.21
CA LEU A 88 -0.93 -8.65 2.17
C LEU A 88 0.04 -8.53 0.99
N VAL A 89 1.34 -8.36 1.27
CA VAL A 89 2.39 -8.23 0.27
C VAL A 89 2.54 -9.49 -0.57
N SER A 90 2.47 -10.67 0.05
CA SER A 90 2.55 -11.95 -0.67
C SER A 90 1.49 -12.07 -1.76
N VAL A 91 0.26 -11.70 -1.43
CA VAL A 91 -0.86 -11.72 -2.38
C VAL A 91 -0.76 -10.58 -3.38
N SER A 92 -0.35 -9.40 -2.93
CA SER A 92 -0.14 -8.22 -3.79
C SER A 92 0.89 -8.50 -4.89
N GLU A 93 2.07 -9.04 -4.55
CA GLU A 93 3.12 -9.38 -5.53
C GLU A 93 2.72 -10.57 -6.43
N HIS A 94 1.90 -11.49 -5.93
CA HIS A 94 1.37 -12.58 -6.75
C HIS A 94 0.40 -12.07 -7.82
N LEU A 95 -0.55 -11.21 -7.43
CA LEU A 95 -1.59 -10.69 -8.33
C LEU A 95 -1.07 -9.54 -9.21
N PHE A 96 -0.18 -8.72 -8.67
CA PHE A 96 0.33 -7.50 -9.29
C PHE A 96 1.86 -7.40 -9.10
N PRO A 97 2.67 -8.18 -9.85
CA PRO A 97 4.12 -8.15 -9.71
C PRO A 97 4.69 -6.73 -9.83
N ARG A 98 5.33 -6.25 -8.76
CA ARG A 98 5.96 -4.93 -8.66
C ARG A 98 7.46 -4.99 -8.37
N GLU A 99 7.95 -6.10 -7.85
CA GLU A 99 9.36 -6.28 -7.48
C GLU A 99 9.84 -5.23 -6.47
N TYR A 100 8.94 -4.80 -5.57
CA TYR A 100 9.30 -3.85 -4.53
C TYR A 100 10.17 -4.51 -3.44
N ASP A 101 11.12 -3.75 -2.87
CA ASP A 101 11.86 -4.18 -1.68
C ASP A 101 11.00 -3.89 -0.44
N TRP A 102 10.05 -4.77 -0.14
CA TRP A 102 9.12 -4.53 0.95
C TRP A 102 9.78 -4.43 2.32
N ARG A 103 9.42 -3.38 3.06
CA ARG A 103 9.89 -3.08 4.42
C ARG A 103 8.75 -2.50 5.25
N VAL A 104 8.76 -2.84 6.53
CA VAL A 104 7.78 -2.35 7.51
C VAL A 104 8.54 -1.74 8.67
N TRP A 105 8.13 -0.54 9.08
CA TRP A 105 8.59 0.12 10.28
C TRP A 105 7.41 0.50 11.17
N LEU A 106 7.61 0.36 12.48
CA LEU A 106 6.72 0.90 13.49
C LEU A 106 7.40 2.13 14.10
N VAL A 107 6.73 3.27 14.06
CA VAL A 107 7.19 4.54 14.62
C VAL A 107 6.41 4.83 15.89
N ASP A 108 7.14 5.10 16.98
CA ASP A 108 6.60 5.50 18.26
C ASP A 108 6.09 6.95 18.19
N ASN A 109 4.84 7.10 17.77
CA ASN A 109 4.11 8.35 17.69
C ASN A 109 2.62 8.11 18.04
N PRO A 110 2.26 8.04 19.34
CA PRO A 110 0.89 7.80 19.77
C PRO A 110 -0.05 8.97 19.43
N SER A 111 0.50 10.18 19.28
CA SER A 111 -0.24 11.38 18.88
C SER A 111 -0.66 11.40 17.41
N SER A 112 -0.10 10.54 16.56
CA SER A 112 -0.46 10.45 15.15
C SER A 112 -1.07 9.09 14.83
N ALA A 113 -2.37 9.09 14.57
CA ALA A 113 -3.08 7.92 14.07
C ALA A 113 -2.94 7.84 12.55
N ASN A 114 -1.79 7.37 12.05
CA ASN A 114 -1.51 7.32 10.61
C ASN A 114 -0.66 6.09 10.20
N ALA A 115 -0.72 5.73 8.93
CA ALA A 115 0.16 4.77 8.27
C ALA A 115 0.33 5.19 6.81
N CYS A 116 1.46 4.86 6.18
CA CYS A 116 1.66 5.14 4.78
C CYS A 116 2.42 4.01 4.07
N CYS A 117 2.24 3.89 2.76
CA CYS A 117 3.04 3.01 1.92
C CYS A 117 3.66 3.82 0.77
N ALA A 118 4.95 4.14 0.89
CA ALA A 118 5.67 4.78 -0.21
C ALA A 118 5.97 3.78 -1.35
N PRO A 119 6.01 4.25 -2.61
CA PRO A 119 6.45 3.42 -3.73
C PRO A 119 7.83 2.79 -3.47
N GLY A 120 8.04 1.57 -3.95
CA GLY A 120 9.18 0.75 -3.56
C GLY A 120 8.92 -0.11 -2.31
N GLY A 121 7.67 -0.15 -1.81
CA GLY A 121 7.21 -1.08 -0.79
C GLY A 121 7.58 -0.69 0.63
N LYS A 122 7.66 0.61 0.94
CA LYS A 122 8.08 1.10 2.25
C LYS A 122 6.85 1.45 3.08
N ILE A 123 6.48 0.55 3.99
CA ILE A 123 5.32 0.69 4.87
C ILE A 123 5.79 1.28 6.21
N ILE A 124 5.20 2.39 6.61
CA ILE A 124 5.45 3.03 7.91
C ILE A 124 4.13 3.09 8.67
N VAL A 125 4.12 2.56 9.89
CA VAL A 125 2.95 2.55 10.77
C VAL A 125 3.27 3.38 12.00
N GLN A 126 2.38 4.27 12.41
CA GLN A 126 2.53 5.06 13.64
C GLN A 126 1.75 4.41 14.78
N THR A 127 2.28 4.41 16.01
CA THR A 127 1.62 3.75 17.15
C THR A 127 0.20 4.27 17.42
N GLY A 128 -0.09 5.54 17.12
CA GLY A 128 -1.44 6.09 17.29
C GLY A 128 -2.52 5.38 16.47
N ILE A 129 -2.18 4.77 15.31
CA ILE A 129 -3.19 4.01 14.54
C ILE A 129 -3.51 2.68 15.24
N LEU A 130 -2.54 2.12 15.96
CA LEU A 130 -2.74 0.91 16.75
C LEU A 130 -3.62 1.19 17.97
N ASP A 131 -3.47 2.36 18.59
CA ASP A 131 -4.33 2.80 19.70
C ASP A 131 -5.79 2.95 19.26
N LEU A 132 -6.03 3.46 18.04
CA LEU A 132 -7.36 3.53 17.45
C LEU A 132 -7.96 2.15 17.17
N ILE A 133 -7.15 1.22 16.64
CA ILE A 133 -7.57 -0.16 16.41
C ILE A 133 -7.91 -0.84 17.74
N ASP A 134 -7.11 -0.61 18.78
CA ASP A 134 -7.35 -1.11 20.12
C ASP A 134 -8.68 -0.59 20.68
N PHE A 135 -8.96 0.71 20.52
CA PHE A 135 -10.25 1.28 20.85
C PHE A 135 -11.41 0.61 20.06
N ALA A 136 -11.25 0.45 18.74
CA ALA A 136 -12.27 -0.12 17.87
C ALA A 136 -12.67 -1.54 18.30
N VAL A 137 -11.67 -2.35 18.68
CA VAL A 137 -11.88 -3.72 19.18
C VAL A 137 -12.46 -3.73 20.59
N GLN A 138 -11.96 -2.87 21.49
CA GLN A 138 -12.48 -2.77 22.86
C GLN A 138 -13.94 -2.34 22.92
N LYS A 139 -14.38 -1.46 22.01
CA LYS A 139 -15.78 -1.04 21.88
C LYS A 139 -16.64 -2.06 21.11
N GLY A 140 -16.05 -3.16 20.63
CA GLY A 140 -16.76 -4.20 19.87
C GLY A 140 -17.22 -3.76 18.48
N ILE A 141 -16.62 -2.69 17.92
CA ILE A 141 -16.93 -2.21 16.56
C ILE A 141 -16.24 -3.12 15.54
N CYS A 142 -14.94 -3.35 15.76
CA CYS A 142 -14.13 -4.34 15.06
C CYS A 142 -13.95 -5.60 15.92
N HIS A 143 -13.74 -6.75 15.30
CA HIS A 143 -13.62 -8.03 16.02
C HIS A 143 -12.18 -8.53 16.14
N SER A 144 -11.28 -8.11 15.26
CA SER A 144 -9.89 -8.56 15.19
C SER A 144 -8.94 -7.37 14.99
N LYS A 145 -7.87 -7.31 15.79
CA LYS A 145 -6.82 -6.29 15.63
C LYS A 145 -6.06 -6.49 14.31
N HIS A 146 -5.77 -7.73 13.94
CA HIS A 146 -5.07 -8.07 12.69
C HIS A 146 -5.89 -7.68 11.47
N ASP A 147 -7.20 -7.93 11.48
CA ASP A 147 -8.08 -7.61 10.35
C ASP A 147 -8.27 -6.09 10.24
N ALA A 148 -8.45 -5.40 11.37
CA ALA A 148 -8.52 -3.93 11.39
C ALA A 148 -7.20 -3.28 10.92
N LEU A 149 -6.03 -3.78 11.35
CA LEU A 149 -4.75 -3.30 10.83
C LEU A 149 -4.58 -3.61 9.35
N ALA A 150 -5.04 -4.79 8.91
CA ALA A 150 -5.00 -5.17 7.51
C ALA A 150 -5.80 -4.20 6.65
N VAL A 151 -6.94 -3.68 7.12
CA VAL A 151 -7.73 -2.67 6.39
C VAL A 151 -6.89 -1.43 6.10
N VAL A 152 -6.20 -0.89 7.11
CA VAL A 152 -5.33 0.28 6.96
C VAL A 152 -4.20 -0.02 5.98
N MET A 153 -3.46 -1.12 6.19
CA MET A 153 -2.33 -1.46 5.32
C MET A 153 -2.73 -1.79 3.89
N ALA A 154 -3.87 -2.47 3.68
CA ALA A 154 -4.36 -2.80 2.35
C ALA A 154 -4.79 -1.55 1.58
N HIS A 155 -5.36 -0.55 2.26
CA HIS A 155 -5.66 0.77 1.69
C HIS A 155 -4.38 1.48 1.23
N GLU A 156 -3.35 1.51 2.08
CA GLU A 156 -2.04 2.11 1.74
C GLU A 156 -1.33 1.39 0.59
N ILE A 157 -1.33 0.06 0.61
CA ILE A 157 -0.82 -0.75 -0.51
C ILE A 157 -1.63 -0.46 -1.78
N GLY A 158 -2.94 -0.24 -1.65
CA GLY A 158 -3.81 0.17 -2.75
C GLY A 158 -3.39 1.47 -3.41
N HIS A 159 -3.03 2.50 -2.63
CA HIS A 159 -2.46 3.74 -3.15
C HIS A 159 -1.16 3.50 -3.94
N ALA A 160 -0.26 2.67 -3.40
CA ALA A 160 1.02 2.34 -4.04
C ALA A 160 0.82 1.52 -5.33
N LEU A 161 -0.11 0.56 -5.34
CA LEU A 161 -0.45 -0.24 -6.53
C LEU A 161 -1.09 0.61 -7.63
N ALA A 162 -1.97 1.54 -7.25
CA ALA A 162 -2.59 2.48 -8.16
C ALA A 162 -1.65 3.60 -8.62
N ARG A 163 -0.47 3.76 -8.00
CA ARG A 163 0.51 4.82 -8.30
C ARG A 163 -0.08 6.23 -8.08
N HIS A 164 -0.94 6.39 -7.08
CA HIS A 164 -1.65 7.65 -6.85
C HIS A 164 -0.73 8.84 -6.59
N THR A 165 0.39 8.64 -5.88
CA THR A 165 1.39 9.72 -5.66
C THR A 165 1.99 10.17 -6.98
N ALA A 166 2.39 9.23 -7.83
CA ALA A 166 2.96 9.53 -9.14
C ALA A 166 1.91 10.17 -10.08
N GLU A 167 0.66 9.73 -10.04
CA GLU A 167 -0.45 10.36 -10.76
C GLU A 167 -0.69 11.81 -10.30
N SER A 168 -0.78 12.06 -8.99
CA SER A 168 -0.97 13.40 -8.43
C SER A 168 0.17 14.33 -8.81
N MET A 169 1.41 13.84 -8.76
CA MET A 169 2.59 14.56 -9.22
C MET A 169 2.52 14.89 -10.71
N SER A 170 2.01 13.96 -11.52
CA SER A 170 1.89 14.09 -12.97
C SER A 170 0.95 15.21 -13.41
N MET A 171 0.01 15.59 -12.54
CA MET A 171 -0.94 16.67 -12.78
C MET A 171 -0.37 18.07 -12.43
N LEU A 172 0.82 18.15 -11.85
CA LEU A 172 1.44 19.43 -11.50
C LEU A 172 2.02 20.13 -12.76
N PRO A 173 1.64 21.38 -13.05
CA PRO A 173 2.17 22.12 -14.21
C PRO A 173 3.70 22.23 -14.23
N LEU A 174 4.33 22.17 -13.06
CA LEU A 174 5.78 22.23 -12.91
C LEU A 174 6.48 20.98 -13.47
N MET A 175 5.84 19.81 -13.47
CA MET A 175 6.35 18.60 -14.12
C MET A 175 6.41 18.72 -15.63
N TYR A 176 5.42 19.40 -16.18
CA TYR A 176 5.40 19.69 -17.59
C TYR A 176 6.54 20.63 -18.01
N LEU A 177 6.83 21.64 -17.18
CA LEU A 177 7.96 22.56 -17.42
C LEU A 177 9.32 21.87 -17.26
N GLN A 178 9.48 20.98 -16.27
CA GLN A 178 10.71 20.21 -16.08
C GLN A 178 11.04 19.36 -17.31
N PHE A 179 10.03 18.66 -17.86
CA PHE A 179 10.20 17.81 -19.02
C PHE A 179 10.59 18.61 -20.27
N ILE A 180 9.92 19.76 -20.53
CA ILE A 180 10.27 20.64 -21.66
C ILE A 180 11.70 21.18 -21.54
N LEU A 181 12.14 21.52 -20.33
CA LEU A 181 13.44 22.15 -20.11
C LEU A 181 14.57 21.14 -19.88
N GLY A 182 14.27 19.84 -19.80
CA GLY A 182 15.27 18.78 -19.57
C GLY A 182 16.04 18.93 -18.26
N MET A 183 15.42 19.52 -17.23
CA MET A 183 16.13 19.78 -15.97
C MET A 183 16.12 18.53 -15.08
N GLU A 184 17.26 17.86 -14.97
CA GLU A 184 17.52 17.01 -13.80
C GLU A 184 17.64 17.90 -12.57
N SER A 185 16.69 17.80 -11.66
CA SER A 185 16.56 18.79 -10.59
C SER A 185 16.40 18.10 -9.24
N PRO A 186 17.22 18.47 -8.23
CA PRO A 186 16.94 18.17 -6.83
C PRO A 186 15.51 18.55 -6.41
N LEU A 187 14.86 19.46 -7.15
CA LEU A 187 13.46 19.85 -7.00
C LEU A 187 12.48 18.67 -7.14
N LEU A 188 12.79 17.67 -7.97
CA LEU A 188 11.91 16.52 -8.20
C LEU A 188 11.62 15.77 -6.90
N LYS A 189 12.65 15.60 -6.06
CA LYS A 189 12.53 15.01 -4.73
C LYS A 189 11.57 15.80 -3.84
N TYR A 190 11.72 17.12 -3.78
CA TYR A 190 10.84 17.98 -2.98
C TYR A 190 9.40 17.99 -3.49
N ILE A 191 9.21 17.96 -4.81
CA ILE A 191 7.88 17.86 -5.42
C ILE A 191 7.23 16.51 -5.09
N PHE A 192 7.99 15.42 -5.18
CA PHE A 192 7.50 14.10 -4.82
C PHE A 192 7.12 14.02 -3.35
N GLN A 193 7.99 14.48 -2.44
CA GLN A 193 7.71 14.52 -1.00
C GLN A 193 6.48 15.37 -0.69
N PHE A 194 6.35 16.53 -1.36
CA PHE A 194 5.16 17.37 -1.24
C PHE A 194 3.91 16.62 -1.72
N ALA A 195 3.95 15.99 -2.90
CA ALA A 195 2.82 15.24 -3.45
C ALA A 195 2.46 14.00 -2.62
N PHE A 196 3.44 13.36 -1.98
CA PHE A 196 3.23 12.21 -1.09
C PHE A 196 2.47 12.59 0.17
N ASN A 197 2.71 13.79 0.70
CA ASN A 197 2.06 14.29 1.90
C ASN A 197 0.78 15.11 1.61
N LEU A 198 0.39 15.27 0.34
CA LEU A 198 -0.88 15.90 -0.03
C LEU A 198 -2.05 14.91 0.13
N PRO A 199 -3.24 15.40 0.53
CA PRO A 199 -4.43 14.59 0.51
C PRO A 199 -4.75 14.12 -0.91
N PHE A 200 -5.12 12.85 -1.06
CA PHE A 200 -5.54 12.34 -2.35
C PHE A 200 -6.93 12.85 -2.73
N SER A 201 -7.21 12.83 -4.04
CA SER A 201 -8.54 13.15 -4.54
C SER A 201 -9.58 12.13 -4.06
N ARG A 202 -10.85 12.55 -3.95
CA ARG A 202 -11.96 11.66 -3.54
C ARG A 202 -12.09 10.42 -4.45
N SER A 203 -11.70 10.53 -5.72
CA SER A 203 -11.69 9.41 -6.66
C SER A 203 -10.56 8.43 -6.37
N GLN A 204 -9.36 8.92 -6.06
CA GLN A 204 -8.22 8.07 -5.69
C GLN A 204 -8.48 7.36 -4.36
N GLU A 205 -9.07 8.05 -3.39
CA GLU A 205 -9.48 7.44 -2.12
C GLU A 205 -10.50 6.30 -2.32
N ALA A 206 -11.53 6.51 -3.14
CA ALA A 206 -12.53 5.47 -3.44
C ALA A 206 -11.94 4.30 -4.26
N GLU A 207 -10.92 4.56 -5.08
CA GLU A 207 -10.19 3.55 -5.82
C GLU A 207 -9.27 2.74 -4.89
N ALA A 208 -8.57 3.39 -3.97
CA ALA A 208 -7.77 2.73 -2.94
C ALA A 208 -8.65 1.88 -1.98
N ASP A 209 -9.84 2.38 -1.60
CA ASP A 209 -10.84 1.60 -0.85
C ASP A 209 -11.23 0.30 -1.59
N HIS A 210 -11.48 0.39 -2.90
CA HIS A 210 -11.84 -0.76 -3.73
C HIS A 210 -10.68 -1.74 -3.85
N ILE A 211 -9.49 -1.26 -4.18
CA ILE A 211 -8.30 -2.11 -4.30
C ILE A 211 -7.98 -2.78 -2.96
N GLY A 212 -8.04 -2.02 -1.88
CA GLY A 212 -7.77 -2.48 -0.52
C GLY A 212 -8.72 -3.58 -0.09
N ILE A 213 -10.04 -3.41 -0.24
CA ILE A 213 -11.00 -4.44 0.18
C ILE A 213 -10.88 -5.74 -0.64
N MET A 214 -10.53 -5.65 -1.91
CA MET A 214 -10.27 -6.83 -2.75
C MET A 214 -8.96 -7.52 -2.36
N LEU A 215 -7.93 -6.74 -1.98
CA LEU A 215 -6.68 -7.26 -1.47
C LEU A 215 -6.85 -7.95 -0.10
N LEU A 216 -7.66 -7.37 0.80
CA LEU A 216 -8.05 -8.00 2.07
C LEU A 216 -8.69 -9.37 1.85
N ALA A 217 -9.68 -9.43 0.96
CA ALA A 217 -10.37 -10.67 0.62
C ALA A 217 -9.41 -11.72 0.06
N SER A 218 -8.54 -11.32 -0.85
CA SER A 218 -7.54 -12.19 -1.48
C SER A 218 -6.49 -12.68 -0.49
N ALA A 219 -6.14 -11.85 0.49
CA ALA A 219 -5.33 -12.21 1.63
C ALA A 219 -6.10 -13.01 2.69
N CYS A 220 -7.41 -13.20 2.56
CA CYS A 220 -8.28 -13.94 3.46
C CYS A 220 -8.45 -13.32 4.87
N TYR A 221 -8.37 -11.99 4.96
CA TYR A 221 -8.88 -11.19 6.09
C TYR A 221 -10.38 -10.93 5.94
N ASP A 222 -11.12 -10.63 7.02
CA ASP A 222 -12.54 -10.31 6.92
C ASP A 222 -12.77 -8.95 6.23
N PRO A 223 -13.31 -8.90 5.00
CA PRO A 223 -13.56 -7.64 4.29
C PRO A 223 -14.64 -6.79 4.98
N SER A 224 -15.46 -7.40 5.83
CA SER A 224 -16.51 -6.72 6.61
C SER A 224 -15.93 -5.78 7.67
N GLU A 225 -14.64 -5.92 8.01
CA GLU A 225 -13.93 -5.02 8.93
C GLU A 225 -13.68 -3.64 8.31
N ALA A 226 -13.60 -3.52 6.98
CA ALA A 226 -13.36 -2.25 6.30
C ALA A 226 -14.41 -1.17 6.63
N PRO A 227 -15.73 -1.39 6.42
CA PRO A 227 -16.74 -0.41 6.81
C PRO A 227 -16.87 -0.24 8.33
N ARG A 228 -16.49 -1.24 9.14
CA ARG A 228 -16.49 -1.15 10.62
C ARG A 228 -15.41 -0.23 11.12
N LEU A 229 -14.19 -0.35 10.60
CA LEU A 229 -13.09 0.51 10.97
C LEU A 229 -13.39 1.98 10.64
N TRP A 230 -14.05 2.25 9.51
CA TRP A 230 -14.54 3.61 9.18
C TRP A 230 -15.54 4.16 10.20
N LYS A 231 -16.46 3.33 10.71
CA LYS A 231 -17.34 3.70 11.82
C LYS A 231 -16.54 3.94 13.10
N ALA A 232 -15.51 3.14 13.35
CA ALA A 232 -14.65 3.27 14.52
C ALA A 232 -13.86 4.58 14.53
N PHE A 233 -13.30 5.01 13.40
CA PHE A 233 -12.70 6.34 13.26
C PHE A 233 -13.68 7.43 13.73
N THR A 234 -14.92 7.42 13.19
CA THR A 234 -15.95 8.40 13.59
C THR A 234 -16.29 8.34 15.09
N ALA A 235 -16.37 7.13 15.66
CA ALA A 235 -16.69 6.93 17.07
C ALA A 235 -15.56 7.36 18.00
N PHE A 236 -14.30 7.08 17.64
CA PHE A 236 -13.11 7.50 18.37
C PHE A 236 -13.07 9.02 18.54
N TYR A 237 -13.42 9.77 17.48
CA TYR A 237 -13.46 11.23 17.50
C TYR A 237 -14.63 11.83 18.27
N ALA A 238 -15.69 11.05 18.50
CA ALA A 238 -16.86 11.50 19.23
C ALA A 238 -16.82 11.12 20.72
N ASP A 239 -15.83 10.31 21.14
CA ASP A 239 -15.72 9.82 22.53
C ASP A 239 -15.05 10.88 23.42
N PRO A 240 -15.74 11.43 24.44
CA PRO A 240 -15.16 12.40 25.37
C PRO A 240 -14.01 11.84 26.21
N GLU A 241 -13.96 10.52 26.42
CA GLU A 241 -12.88 9.84 27.12
C GLU A 241 -11.62 9.66 26.26
N ALA A 242 -11.70 9.92 24.95
CA ALA A 242 -10.53 10.02 24.07
C ALA A 242 -9.69 11.28 24.33
N GLY A 243 -10.14 12.16 25.25
CA GLY A 243 -9.36 13.24 25.85
C GLY A 243 -9.60 14.62 25.22
N GLU A 244 -10.28 15.51 25.97
CA GLU A 244 -10.57 16.90 25.56
C GLU A 244 -9.34 17.85 25.55
N ASN A 245 -8.09 17.40 25.74
CA ASN A 245 -6.94 18.33 25.89
C ASN A 245 -5.60 17.92 25.23
N GLU A 246 -5.52 16.93 24.36
CA GLU A 246 -4.26 16.60 23.63
C GLU A 246 -4.41 16.37 22.11
N LEU A 247 -5.63 16.43 21.56
CA LEU A 247 -5.89 16.24 20.12
C LEU A 247 -6.25 17.56 19.41
N ASP A 248 -5.57 18.66 19.78
CA ASP A 248 -5.62 19.91 19.03
C ASP A 248 -4.58 19.86 17.89
N MET A 249 -4.68 18.85 17.00
CA MET A 249 -3.95 18.81 15.73
C MET A 249 -4.74 17.96 14.72
N ASP A 250 -4.89 18.51 13.52
CA ASP A 250 -5.28 17.82 12.29
C ASP A 250 -4.90 16.32 12.32
N PHE A 251 -5.88 15.42 12.45
CA PHE A 251 -5.65 13.98 12.42
C PHE A 251 -4.91 13.60 11.14
N ASP A 252 -3.64 13.22 11.24
CA ASP A 252 -2.83 12.95 10.04
C ASP A 252 -3.54 12.01 9.05
N TRP A 253 -4.16 10.89 9.50
CA TRP A 253 -4.89 9.99 8.60
C TRP A 253 -6.14 10.60 7.98
N VAL A 254 -6.98 11.35 8.70
CA VAL A 254 -8.19 11.95 8.10
C VAL A 254 -7.83 13.18 7.26
N SER A 255 -6.71 13.83 7.60
CA SER A 255 -6.11 14.92 6.85
C SER A 255 -5.51 14.44 5.53
N THR A 256 -4.82 13.30 5.50
CA THR A 256 -4.26 12.68 4.28
C THR A 256 -5.31 11.87 3.52
N HIS A 257 -6.27 11.25 4.21
CA HIS A 257 -7.35 10.43 3.67
C HIS A 257 -8.73 10.96 4.11
N PRO A 258 -9.28 11.98 3.42
CA PRO A 258 -10.56 12.56 3.76
C PRO A 258 -11.69 11.51 3.85
N SER A 259 -12.20 11.32 5.06
CA SER A 259 -13.34 10.44 5.32
C SER A 259 -14.66 11.10 4.94
N ASN A 260 -15.65 10.29 4.56
CA ASN A 260 -17.05 10.68 4.63
C ASN A 260 -17.95 9.44 4.71
N ARG A 261 -19.18 9.61 5.21
CA ARG A 261 -20.23 8.56 5.23
C ARG A 261 -20.49 7.89 3.86
N LYS A 262 -20.10 8.53 2.76
CA LYS A 262 -20.25 7.96 1.41
C LYS A 262 -19.18 6.88 1.14
N ARG A 263 -17.95 7.01 1.64
CA ARG A 263 -16.91 5.96 1.57
C ARG A 263 -17.28 4.74 2.40
N GLU A 264 -17.73 4.95 3.64
CA GLU A 264 -18.24 3.88 4.50
C GLU A 264 -19.32 3.05 3.79
N ARG A 265 -20.32 3.72 3.19
CA ARG A 265 -21.39 3.05 2.41
C ARG A 265 -20.88 2.38 1.14
N ALA A 266 -19.87 2.95 0.49
CA ALA A 266 -19.28 2.36 -0.71
C ALA A 266 -18.56 1.05 -0.35
N LEU A 267 -17.78 1.05 0.72
CA LEU A 267 -17.12 -0.15 1.26
C LEU A 267 -18.15 -1.21 1.67
N ASP A 268 -19.19 -0.82 2.39
CA ASP A 268 -20.30 -1.71 2.76
C ASP A 268 -20.93 -2.40 1.53
N GLY A 269 -21.12 -1.64 0.45
CA GLY A 269 -21.61 -2.17 -0.83
C GLY A 269 -20.63 -3.09 -1.57
N LEU A 270 -19.34 -3.06 -1.22
CA LEU A 270 -18.30 -3.93 -1.81
C LEU A 270 -18.09 -5.22 -1.01
N VAL A 271 -18.57 -5.30 0.24
CA VAL A 271 -18.31 -6.45 1.14
C VAL A 271 -18.73 -7.78 0.51
N GLU A 272 -19.95 -7.88 -0.05
CA GLU A 272 -20.41 -9.15 -0.63
C GLU A 272 -19.55 -9.59 -1.84
N ALA A 273 -19.13 -8.63 -2.67
CA ALA A 273 -18.25 -8.92 -3.79
C ALA A 273 -16.86 -9.39 -3.30
N ALA A 274 -16.33 -8.75 -2.25
CA ALA A 274 -15.07 -9.13 -1.64
C ALA A 274 -15.16 -10.52 -0.96
N LEU A 275 -16.24 -10.81 -0.25
CA LEU A 275 -16.50 -12.14 0.32
C LEU A 275 -16.61 -13.21 -0.76
N GLU A 276 -17.22 -12.90 -1.91
CA GLU A 276 -17.26 -13.82 -3.04
C GLU A 276 -15.86 -14.11 -3.61
N VAL A 277 -14.99 -13.09 -3.71
CA VAL A 277 -13.57 -13.30 -4.06
C VAL A 277 -12.91 -14.25 -3.05
N GLN A 278 -13.09 -13.99 -1.75
CA GLN A 278 -12.53 -14.83 -0.69
C GLN A 278 -13.07 -16.28 -0.74
N ARG A 279 -14.36 -16.49 -1.03
CA ARG A 279 -14.98 -17.82 -1.15
C ARG A 279 -14.42 -18.62 -2.32
N ARG A 280 -14.07 -17.95 -3.43
CA ARG A 280 -13.50 -18.59 -4.63
C ARG A 280 -12.02 -18.93 -4.49
N SER A 281 -11.32 -18.24 -3.59
CA SER A 281 -9.91 -18.51 -3.30
C SER A 281 -9.76 -19.80 -2.50
N CYS A 282 -9.41 -20.90 -3.17
CA CYS A 282 -9.22 -22.22 -2.55
C CYS A 282 -8.22 -22.20 -1.38
N TRP A 283 -7.20 -21.34 -1.44
CA TRP A 283 -6.19 -21.19 -0.39
C TRP A 283 -6.72 -20.53 0.90
N CYS A 284 -7.86 -19.84 0.86
CA CYS A 284 -8.35 -19.11 2.03
C CYS A 284 -8.81 -20.03 3.16
N ALA A 285 -9.51 -21.11 2.83
CA ALA A 285 -9.93 -22.11 3.81
C ALA A 285 -8.71 -22.78 4.47
N PHE A 286 -7.68 -23.10 3.67
CA PHE A 286 -6.42 -23.67 4.17
C PHE A 286 -5.67 -22.68 5.07
N LEU A 287 -5.51 -21.43 4.63
CA LEU A 287 -4.78 -20.40 5.36
C LEU A 287 -5.48 -20.05 6.68
N GLN A 288 -6.80 -19.85 6.67
CA GLN A 288 -7.59 -19.61 7.89
C GLN A 288 -7.51 -20.79 8.85
N LYS A 289 -7.62 -22.03 8.35
CA LYS A 289 -7.47 -23.24 9.18
C LYS A 289 -6.08 -23.33 9.79
N LYS A 290 -5.02 -23.06 9.04
CA LYS A 290 -3.65 -23.04 9.57
C LYS A 290 -3.50 -21.97 10.65
N VAL A 291 -3.94 -20.74 10.38
CA VAL A 291 -3.92 -19.66 11.38
C VAL A 291 -4.69 -20.07 12.64
N LEU A 292 -5.87 -20.66 12.54
CA LEU A 292 -6.68 -21.11 13.68
C LEU A 292 -6.08 -22.30 14.43
N GLU A 293 -5.51 -23.29 13.73
CA GLU A 293 -4.77 -24.42 14.33
C GLU A 293 -3.57 -23.92 15.14
N PHE A 294 -2.91 -22.88 14.67
CA PHE A 294 -1.80 -22.25 15.36
C PHE A 294 -2.25 -21.31 16.50
N VAL A 295 -3.33 -20.55 16.33
CA VAL A 295 -3.89 -19.67 17.37
C VAL A 295 -4.54 -20.47 18.52
N GLY A 296 -5.03 -21.68 18.25
CA GLY A 296 -5.55 -22.62 19.25
C GLY A 296 -4.49 -23.29 20.12
N ALA A 297 -3.21 -23.16 19.77
CA ALA A 297 -2.07 -23.70 20.52
C ALA A 297 -1.15 -22.55 20.97
N ASN A 298 -1.54 -21.90 22.08
CA ASN A 298 -0.77 -20.97 22.91
C ASN A 298 0.24 -20.00 22.24
N THR A 299 -0.08 -18.71 22.35
CA THR A 299 0.73 -17.52 22.01
C THR A 299 1.27 -17.42 20.58
N GLU A 300 0.93 -16.30 19.95
CA GLU A 300 1.37 -15.83 18.62
C GLU A 300 2.90 -15.90 18.41
N ALA A 301 3.69 -15.81 19.48
CA ALA A 301 5.14 -16.00 19.45
C ALA A 301 5.56 -17.46 19.19
N GLU A 302 4.84 -18.46 19.69
CA GLU A 302 5.11 -19.88 19.40
C GLU A 302 4.65 -20.25 17.99
N LEU A 303 3.56 -19.66 17.49
CA LEU A 303 3.11 -19.77 16.11
C LEU A 303 4.21 -19.34 15.13
N LEU A 304 4.75 -18.14 15.31
CA LEU A 304 5.81 -17.63 14.46
C LEU A 304 7.14 -18.34 14.70
N HIS A 305 7.40 -18.82 15.92
CA HIS A 305 8.55 -19.67 16.19
C HIS A 305 8.44 -21.01 15.46
N HIS A 306 7.27 -21.64 15.42
CA HIS A 306 7.04 -22.92 14.73
C HIS A 306 7.01 -22.76 13.21
N ILE A 307 6.43 -21.68 12.67
CA ILE A 307 6.56 -21.36 11.25
C ILE A 307 8.04 -21.15 10.91
N ARG A 308 8.77 -20.33 11.69
CA ARG A 308 10.21 -20.12 11.49
C ARG A 308 11.01 -21.42 11.68
N ALA A 309 10.66 -22.28 12.63
CA ALA A 309 11.38 -23.52 12.91
C ALA A 309 11.14 -24.60 11.85
N ALA A 310 9.90 -24.79 11.40
CA ALA A 310 9.56 -25.66 10.28
C ALA A 310 10.24 -25.19 8.99
N MET A 311 10.28 -23.87 8.76
CA MET A 311 11.01 -23.26 7.64
C MET A 311 12.53 -23.39 7.82
N THR A 312 13.07 -23.29 9.03
CA THR A 312 14.51 -23.49 9.30
C THR A 312 14.90 -24.95 9.10
N GLN A 313 14.01 -25.90 9.39
CA GLN A 313 14.23 -27.33 9.20
C GLN A 313 14.20 -27.69 7.71
N ALA A 314 13.24 -27.16 6.95
CA ALA A 314 13.21 -27.24 5.49
C ALA A 314 14.47 -26.60 4.85
N GLN A 315 14.87 -25.42 5.34
CA GLN A 315 16.11 -24.74 4.93
C GLN A 315 17.38 -25.47 5.37
N ALA A 316 17.38 -26.24 6.46
CA ALA A 316 18.53 -27.01 6.91
C ALA A 316 18.72 -28.26 6.05
N GLU A 317 17.62 -28.87 5.61
CA GLU A 317 17.59 -29.96 4.63
C GLU A 317 18.04 -29.47 3.25
N GLU A 318 17.64 -28.26 2.85
CA GLU A 318 18.07 -27.59 1.62
C GLU A 318 19.51 -27.03 1.69
N ALA A 319 19.95 -26.51 2.84
CA ALA A 319 21.31 -26.02 3.07
C ALA A 319 22.32 -27.16 3.21
N HIS A 320 21.90 -28.34 3.68
CA HIS A 320 22.68 -29.57 3.53
C HIS A 320 22.89 -29.94 2.05
N ALA A 321 21.97 -29.53 1.16
CA ALA A 321 22.13 -29.70 -0.29
C ALA A 321 22.99 -28.59 -0.94
N ASN A 322 23.03 -27.37 -0.38
CA ASN A 322 23.64 -26.19 -1.01
C ASN A 322 24.75 -25.49 -0.19
N ALA A 323 25.44 -26.21 0.71
CA ALA A 323 26.45 -25.64 1.60
C ALA A 323 27.67 -25.01 0.88
N ALA A 324 27.60 -23.74 0.49
CA ALA A 324 28.73 -22.81 0.43
C ALA A 324 28.28 -21.34 0.35
N LEU A 325 28.58 -20.58 1.42
CA LEU A 325 28.57 -19.11 1.58
C LEU A 325 27.31 -18.46 2.22
N ARG A 326 27.57 -17.68 3.28
CA ARG A 326 26.65 -16.87 4.12
C ARG A 326 27.12 -15.39 4.10
N PRO A 327 26.25 -14.36 4.28
CA PRO A 327 25.89 -13.89 5.63
C PRO A 327 24.47 -13.27 5.86
N ARG A 328 24.16 -13.15 7.17
CA ARG A 328 23.02 -12.60 7.95
C ARG A 328 21.98 -11.62 7.33
N ARG A 329 20.69 -11.85 7.63
CA ARG A 329 19.50 -11.01 7.30
C ARG A 329 19.02 -10.13 8.47
N ARG A 330 18.61 -8.89 8.16
CA ARG A 330 17.80 -7.98 9.00
C ARG A 330 16.62 -7.44 8.18
N ASN A 331 15.40 -7.60 8.71
CA ASN A 331 14.12 -6.96 8.36
C ASN A 331 13.80 -6.80 6.85
N THR A 332 14.35 -7.66 6.00
CA THR A 332 14.11 -7.75 4.56
C THR A 332 12.99 -8.76 4.33
N ILE A 333 11.86 -8.34 3.76
CA ILE A 333 10.86 -9.28 3.27
C ILE A 333 11.31 -9.86 1.89
N GLY A 334 12.05 -9.08 1.08
CA GLY A 334 12.39 -9.43 -0.30
C GLY A 334 13.27 -10.67 -0.53
N ALA A 335 14.21 -11.00 0.36
CA ALA A 335 15.04 -12.20 0.18
C ALA A 335 14.31 -13.50 0.60
N ILE A 336 13.26 -13.36 1.42
CA ILE A 336 12.37 -14.44 1.85
C ILE A 336 11.41 -14.78 0.69
N HIS A 337 10.92 -13.76 -0.03
CA HIS A 337 10.00 -13.90 -1.17
C HIS A 337 10.52 -14.64 -2.42
N ALA A 338 11.80 -14.58 -2.79
CA ALA A 338 12.23 -15.17 -4.08
C ALA A 338 12.12 -16.71 -4.12
N LEU A 339 12.29 -17.37 -2.98
CA LEU A 339 12.14 -18.83 -2.84
C LEU A 339 10.71 -19.20 -2.45
N GLU A 340 10.11 -18.46 -1.51
CA GLU A 340 8.73 -18.69 -1.06
C GLU A 340 7.69 -18.40 -2.14
N SER A 341 7.90 -17.39 -2.98
CA SER A 341 7.05 -17.12 -4.14
C SER A 341 7.10 -18.29 -5.12
N GLN A 342 8.26 -18.90 -5.37
CA GLN A 342 8.36 -20.06 -6.27
C GLN A 342 7.70 -21.32 -5.70
N GLU A 343 7.78 -21.55 -4.39
CA GLU A 343 7.13 -22.68 -3.74
C GLU A 343 5.62 -22.48 -3.57
N MET A 344 5.16 -21.30 -3.13
CA MET A 344 3.75 -20.96 -3.10
C MET A 344 3.15 -20.94 -4.51
N LEU A 345 3.85 -20.43 -5.52
CA LEU A 345 3.41 -20.48 -6.91
C LEU A 345 3.31 -21.93 -7.41
N LYS A 346 4.23 -22.81 -7.01
CA LYS A 346 4.12 -24.25 -7.30
C LYS A 346 2.92 -24.88 -6.62
N ILE A 347 2.69 -24.62 -5.34
CA ILE A 347 1.55 -25.16 -4.61
C ILE A 347 0.22 -24.65 -5.20
N ILE A 348 0.13 -23.34 -5.47
CA ILE A 348 -1.02 -22.71 -6.13
C ILE A 348 -1.24 -23.29 -7.54
N HIS A 349 -0.17 -23.54 -8.29
CA HIS A 349 -0.25 -24.10 -9.64
C HIS A 349 -0.62 -25.59 -9.63
N ASP A 350 -0.01 -26.38 -8.76
CA ASP A 350 -0.22 -27.82 -8.66
C ASP A 350 -1.64 -28.15 -8.14
N GLU A 351 -2.18 -27.34 -7.21
CA GLU A 351 -3.56 -27.48 -6.73
C GLU A 351 -4.59 -26.99 -7.76
N ALA A 352 -4.32 -25.88 -8.48
CA ALA A 352 -5.19 -25.42 -9.56
C ALA A 352 -5.26 -26.40 -10.74
N MET A 353 -4.21 -27.19 -10.97
CA MET A 353 -4.18 -28.24 -12.00
C MET A 353 -4.88 -29.52 -11.52
N ALA A 354 -4.81 -29.85 -10.23
CA ALA A 354 -5.53 -30.99 -9.64
C ALA A 354 -7.06 -30.82 -9.68
N ASP A 355 -7.58 -29.61 -9.42
CA ASP A 355 -9.01 -29.30 -9.52
C ASP A 355 -9.52 -29.33 -10.98
N GLY A 356 -8.65 -28.99 -11.94
CA GLY A 356 -8.95 -29.05 -13.37
C GLY A 356 -9.09 -30.48 -13.91
N GLU A 357 -8.33 -31.44 -13.37
CA GLU A 357 -8.44 -32.85 -13.71
C GLU A 357 -9.67 -33.51 -13.06
N GLU A 358 -10.04 -33.17 -11.82
CA GLU A 358 -11.28 -33.67 -11.19
C GLU A 358 -12.54 -33.20 -11.92
N GLN A 359 -12.57 -31.97 -12.43
CA GLN A 359 -13.69 -31.48 -13.24
C GLN A 359 -13.77 -32.13 -14.63
N GLN A 360 -12.66 -32.49 -15.26
CA GLN A 360 -12.69 -33.23 -16.53
C GLN A 360 -13.13 -34.70 -16.35
N VAL A 361 -12.77 -35.34 -15.24
CA VAL A 361 -13.20 -36.71 -14.92
C VAL A 361 -14.69 -36.78 -14.54
N ALA A 362 -15.23 -35.71 -13.94
CA ALA A 362 -16.67 -35.61 -13.65
C ALA A 362 -17.53 -35.41 -14.92
N VAL A 363 -17.02 -34.71 -15.93
CA VAL A 363 -17.72 -34.48 -17.22
C VAL A 363 -17.58 -35.67 -18.18
N ALA A 364 -16.52 -36.47 -18.07
CA ALA A 364 -16.33 -37.68 -18.88
C ALA A 364 -17.16 -38.89 -18.40
N ASN A 365 -17.75 -38.82 -17.19
CA ASN A 365 -18.56 -39.90 -16.58
C ASN A 365 -20.06 -39.59 -16.52
N THR A 366 -20.52 -38.54 -17.22
CA THR A 366 -21.93 -38.25 -17.54
C THR A 366 -22.13 -38.33 -19.04
#